data_AF-A0A9Q9C4C6-F1
#
_entry.id   AF-A0A9Q9C4C6-F1
#
_cell.length_a   1.000
_cell.length_b   1.000
_cell.length_c   1.000
_cell.angle_alpha   90.00
_cell.angle_beta   90.00
_cell.angle_gamma   90.00
#
_symmetry.space_group_name_H-M   'P 1'
#
loop_
_entity.id
_entity.type
_entity.pdbx_description
1 polymer ?
#
loop_
_entity_poly.entity_id
_entity_poly.type
_entity_poly.pdbx_seq_one_letter_code
_entity_poly.pdbx_strand_id
1 'polypeptide(L)'
;MDDSIFSRIKKLAKSGFFKNPEIDKLGYGSFLKQPAADSNLFIQKARDLKSRADAAMKEPGHKGAKMVMETIMMYIRGYIEEGGRHKTVDIIRGWKSLGKYIGETARSQKEEDISAFLRLVLFNVKFHYLYLESSLIIKQGRRNENKEGILTYFLSEYNDLYNLFIQSKMKNFHVLRPDDLLDIVKEKINSM
;
A
#
# COMPACT_ATOMS: atom_id res chain seq x y z
N MET A 1 36.61 1.67 21.24
CA MET A 1 35.35 2.05 20.56
C MET A 1 35.25 3.56 20.65
N ASP A 2 35.00 4.23 19.53
CA ASP A 2 34.92 5.70 19.47
C ASP A 2 33.69 6.21 20.26
N ASP A 3 33.91 7.01 21.30
CA ASP A 3 32.87 7.53 22.20
C ASP A 3 31.77 8.32 21.48
N SER A 4 32.09 8.86 20.29
CA SER A 4 31.13 9.61 19.46
C SER A 4 30.02 8.72 18.87
N ILE A 5 30.35 7.46 18.55
CA ILE A 5 29.41 6.49 17.97
C ILE A 5 28.44 6.00 19.05
N PHE A 6 28.98 5.71 20.23
CA PHE A 6 28.18 5.25 21.37
C PHE A 6 27.12 6.30 21.79
N SER A 7 27.50 7.58 21.79
CA SER A 7 26.59 8.72 22.01
C SER A 7 25.43 8.76 21.01
N ARG A 8 25.71 8.58 19.71
CA ARG A 8 24.69 8.56 18.64
C ARG A 8 23.73 7.38 18.78
N ILE A 9 24.24 6.19 19.05
CA ILE A 9 23.43 4.98 19.26
C ILE A 9 22.54 5.13 20.49
N LYS A 10 23.06 5.72 21.58
CA LYS A 10 22.27 6.02 22.78
C LYS A 10 21.15 7.03 22.50
N LYS A 11 21.38 8.04 21.64
CA LYS A 11 20.33 8.97 21.19
C LYS A 11 19.26 8.27 20.35
N LEU A 12 19.65 7.36 19.45
CA LEU A 12 18.72 6.58 18.62
C LEU A 12 17.89 5.60 19.47
N ALA A 13 18.50 4.92 20.43
CA ALA A 13 17.78 4.06 21.37
C ALA A 13 16.81 4.86 22.25
N LYS A 14 17.21 6.05 22.71
CA LYS A 14 16.35 6.98 23.45
C LYS A 14 15.18 7.53 22.62
N SER A 15 15.27 7.53 21.28
CA SER A 15 14.18 8.00 20.42
C SER A 15 12.95 7.08 20.42
N GLY A 16 13.05 5.88 20.98
CA GLY A 16 11.95 4.91 21.10
C GLY A 16 11.58 4.19 19.80
N PHE A 17 12.11 4.61 18.66
CA PHE A 17 11.88 3.96 17.35
C PHE A 17 12.64 2.64 17.19
N PHE A 18 13.77 2.49 17.87
CA PHE A 18 14.64 1.33 17.76
C PHE A 18 14.96 0.82 19.17
N LYS A 19 14.51 -0.39 19.51
CA LYS A 19 14.87 -1.05 20.77
C LYS A 19 15.90 -2.14 20.47
N ASN A 20 16.91 -2.24 21.33
CA ASN A 20 18.02 -3.22 21.28
C ASN A 20 18.91 -3.11 20.03
N PRO A 21 19.91 -2.20 20.02
CA PRO A 21 20.92 -2.20 18.98
C PRO A 21 21.81 -3.46 19.10
N GLU A 22 21.89 -4.25 18.04
CA GLU A 22 22.90 -5.29 17.89
C GLU A 22 24.02 -4.74 17.02
N ILE A 23 25.24 -4.65 17.56
CA ILE A 23 26.42 -4.20 16.85
C ILE A 23 27.33 -5.41 16.71
N ASP A 24 27.66 -5.77 15.48
CA ASP A 24 28.60 -6.86 15.22
C ASP A 24 30.04 -6.47 15.57
N LYS A 25 30.95 -7.46 15.51
CA LYS A 25 32.38 -7.24 15.81
C LYS A 25 33.09 -6.30 14.82
N LEU A 26 32.46 -5.99 13.68
CA LEU A 26 32.98 -5.12 12.62
C LEU A 26 32.42 -3.69 12.72
N GLY A 27 31.48 -3.44 13.64
CA GLY A 27 30.88 -2.12 13.86
C GLY A 27 29.61 -1.85 13.04
N TYR A 28 29.05 -2.86 12.36
CA TYR A 28 27.75 -2.74 11.71
C TYR A 28 26.63 -2.96 12.73
N GLY A 29 25.68 -2.02 12.77
CA GLY A 29 24.55 -2.05 13.68
C GLY A 29 23.25 -2.42 12.96
N SER A 30 22.51 -3.40 13.49
CA SER A 30 21.12 -3.66 13.12
C SER A 30 20.18 -3.27 14.26
N PHE A 31 19.02 -2.71 13.90
CA PHE A 31 17.95 -2.43 14.86
C PHE A 31 16.80 -3.40 14.62
N LEU A 32 16.40 -4.12 15.66
CA LEU A 32 15.18 -4.90 15.64
C LEU A 32 13.99 -3.94 15.67
N LYS A 33 13.32 -3.82 14.52
CA LYS A 33 12.05 -3.10 14.43
C LYS A 33 11.01 -3.91 15.21
N GLN A 34 10.43 -3.36 16.27
CA GLN A 34 9.32 -4.04 16.94
C GLN A 34 8.21 -4.30 15.89
N PRO A 35 7.64 -5.51 15.84
CA PRO A 35 6.36 -5.68 15.19
C PRO A 35 5.40 -4.72 15.90
N ALA A 36 4.80 -3.79 15.15
CA ALA A 36 3.85 -2.84 15.72
C ALA A 36 2.80 -3.65 16.48
N ALA A 37 2.77 -3.47 17.81
CA ALA A 37 1.99 -4.28 18.74
C ALA A 37 0.47 -4.20 18.45
N ASP A 38 0.04 -3.20 17.67
CA ASP A 38 -1.34 -2.97 17.27
C ASP A 38 -1.51 -2.99 15.74
N SER A 39 -0.86 -3.90 15.01
CA SER A 39 -1.19 -4.04 13.58
C SER A 39 -2.58 -4.66 13.44
N ASN A 40 -3.51 -3.92 12.86
CA ASN A 40 -4.86 -4.39 12.52
C ASN A 40 -4.84 -5.85 12.00
N LEU A 41 -5.77 -6.66 12.53
CA LEU A 41 -5.88 -8.09 12.24
C LEU A 41 -5.96 -8.38 10.73
N PHE A 42 -6.65 -7.54 9.96
CA PHE A 42 -6.75 -7.68 8.51
C PHE A 42 -5.42 -7.40 7.81
N ILE A 43 -4.65 -6.41 8.28
CA ILE A 43 -3.31 -6.13 7.73
C ILE A 43 -2.35 -7.29 8.01
N GLN A 44 -2.43 -7.89 9.21
CA GLN A 44 -1.64 -9.09 9.54
C GLN A 44 -2.00 -10.25 8.62
N LYS A 45 -3.29 -10.59 8.53
CA LYS A 45 -3.80 -11.64 7.63
C LYS A 45 -3.40 -11.40 6.18
N ALA A 46 -3.43 -10.15 5.72
CA ALA A 46 -3.02 -9.79 4.37
C ALA A 46 -1.53 -10.08 4.12
N ARG A 47 -0.65 -9.78 5.09
CA ARG A 47 0.79 -10.08 4.97
C ARG A 47 1.06 -11.57 4.88
N ASP A 48 0.40 -12.35 5.74
CA ASP A 48 0.53 -13.80 5.75
C ASP A 48 0.02 -14.39 4.43
N LEU A 49 -1.13 -13.92 3.96
CA LEU A 49 -1.73 -14.39 2.72
C LEU A 49 -0.90 -14.01 1.48
N LYS A 50 -0.34 -12.80 1.45
CA LYS A 50 0.55 -12.33 0.38
C LYS A 50 1.72 -13.30 0.16
N SER A 51 2.38 -13.71 1.25
CA SER A 51 3.53 -14.63 1.18
C SER A 51 3.16 -15.97 0.54
N ARG A 52 1.93 -16.44 0.77
CA ARG A 52 1.40 -17.68 0.20
C ARG A 52 0.87 -17.51 -1.22
N ALA A 53 0.33 -16.34 -1.54
CA ALA A 53 -0.17 -16.01 -2.87
C ALA A 53 0.95 -16.04 -3.93
N ASP A 54 2.13 -15.49 -3.60
CA ASP A 54 3.29 -15.48 -4.50
C ASP A 54 3.75 -16.90 -4.87
N ALA A 55 3.58 -17.87 -3.96
CA ALA A 55 3.84 -19.28 -4.23
C ALA A 55 2.74 -19.92 -5.11
N ALA A 56 1.47 -19.67 -4.79
CA ALA A 56 0.31 -20.20 -5.51
C ALA A 56 0.17 -19.65 -6.93
N MET A 57 0.73 -18.48 -7.21
CA MET A 57 0.80 -17.88 -8.56
C MET A 57 1.63 -18.71 -9.56
N LYS A 58 2.43 -19.66 -9.08
CA LYS A 58 3.21 -20.59 -9.93
C LYS A 58 2.43 -21.86 -10.27
N GLU A 59 1.31 -22.12 -9.61
CA GLU A 59 0.43 -23.27 -9.84
C GLU A 59 -0.58 -22.95 -10.97
N PRO A 60 -0.96 -23.95 -11.80
CA PRO A 60 -2.02 -23.75 -12.79
C PRO A 60 -3.39 -23.53 -12.13
N GLY A 61 -4.18 -22.60 -12.67
CA GLY A 61 -5.56 -22.28 -12.25
C GLY A 61 -5.72 -20.92 -11.56
N HIS A 62 -6.95 -20.57 -11.16
CA HIS A 62 -7.29 -19.26 -10.61
C HIS A 62 -6.94 -19.07 -9.12
N LYS A 63 -6.42 -20.10 -8.46
CA LYS A 63 -6.16 -20.11 -7.01
C LYS A 63 -5.21 -18.99 -6.57
N GLY A 64 -4.12 -18.77 -7.31
CA GLY A 64 -3.18 -17.68 -7.04
C GLY A 64 -3.83 -16.31 -7.17
N ALA A 65 -4.59 -16.08 -8.24
CA ALA A 65 -5.31 -14.84 -8.47
C ALA A 65 -6.38 -14.58 -7.39
N LYS A 66 -7.09 -15.62 -6.94
CA LYS A 66 -8.05 -15.53 -5.84
C LYS A 66 -7.38 -15.08 -4.55
N MET A 67 -6.25 -15.69 -4.19
CA MET A 67 -5.46 -15.31 -3.01
C MET A 67 -4.92 -13.87 -3.09
N VAL A 68 -4.54 -13.42 -4.28
CA VAL A 68 -4.15 -12.02 -4.51
C VAL A 68 -5.33 -11.08 -4.23
N MET A 69 -6.51 -11.37 -4.79
CA MET A 69 -7.71 -10.55 -4.57
C MET A 69 -8.13 -10.54 -3.10
N GLU A 70 -8.08 -11.68 -2.41
CA GLU A 70 -8.31 -11.77 -0.98
C GLU A 70 -7.29 -10.94 -0.19
N THR A 71 -6.02 -10.98 -0.58
CA THR A 71 -4.96 -10.15 0.03
C THR A 71 -5.26 -8.65 -0.13
N ILE A 72 -5.66 -8.24 -1.33
CA ILE A 72 -6.04 -6.85 -1.63
C ILE A 72 -7.23 -6.43 -0.77
N MET A 73 -8.28 -7.26 -0.72
CA MET A 73 -9.47 -7.02 0.10
C MET A 73 -9.12 -6.83 1.59
N MET A 74 -8.25 -7.69 2.12
CA MET A 74 -7.80 -7.60 3.53
C MET A 74 -6.99 -6.31 3.79
N TYR A 75 -6.12 -5.90 2.87
CA TYR A 75 -5.43 -4.61 3.00
C TYR A 75 -6.37 -3.41 2.95
N ILE A 76 -7.30 -3.37 2.00
CA ILE A 76 -8.30 -2.31 1.88
C ILE A 76 -9.08 -2.18 3.19
N ARG A 77 -9.62 -3.29 3.68
CA ARG A 77 -10.36 -3.33 4.95
C ARG A 77 -9.51 -2.85 6.13
N GLY A 78 -8.28 -3.35 6.23
CA GLY A 78 -7.35 -2.94 7.27
C GLY A 78 -7.06 -1.44 7.25
N TYR A 79 -6.88 -0.84 6.08
CA TYR A 79 -6.62 0.60 5.97
C TYR A 79 -7.84 1.47 6.23
N ILE A 80 -9.05 1.01 5.89
CA ILE A 80 -10.30 1.69 6.28
C ILE A 80 -10.42 1.74 7.81
N GLU A 81 -10.21 0.60 8.47
CA GLU A 81 -10.31 0.49 9.93
C GLU A 81 -9.21 1.30 10.66
N GLU A 82 -8.00 1.37 10.09
CA GLU A 82 -6.89 2.13 10.66
C GLU A 82 -6.96 3.63 10.38
N GLY A 83 -7.79 4.06 9.43
CA GLY A 83 -7.92 5.46 9.01
C GLY A 83 -8.28 6.44 10.13
N GLY A 84 -8.92 5.96 11.21
CA GLY A 84 -9.26 6.74 12.40
C GLY A 84 -8.25 6.64 13.56
N ARG A 85 -7.30 5.70 13.50
CA ARG A 85 -6.40 5.35 14.63
C ARG A 85 -4.95 5.75 14.39
N HIS A 86 -4.53 5.79 13.13
CA HIS A 86 -3.16 6.07 12.74
C HIS A 86 -3.01 7.46 12.09
N LYS A 87 -1.77 7.94 12.01
CA LYS A 87 -1.46 9.18 11.29
C LYS A 87 -1.81 9.02 9.81
N THR A 88 -2.45 10.03 9.23
CA THR A 88 -2.85 10.04 7.81
C THR A 88 -1.69 9.71 6.86
N VAL A 89 -0.48 10.17 7.17
CA VAL A 89 0.73 9.89 6.38
C VAL A 89 1.06 8.39 6.33
N ASP A 90 0.88 7.67 7.43
CA ASP A 90 1.16 6.23 7.50
C ASP A 90 0.10 5.44 6.71
N ILE A 91 -1.16 5.87 6.77
CA ILE A 91 -2.26 5.32 5.97
C ILE A 91 -2.01 5.52 4.47
N ILE A 92 -1.64 6.73 4.05
CA ILE A 92 -1.26 7.04 2.66
C ILE A 92 -0.13 6.11 2.19
N ARG A 93 0.90 5.90 3.02
CA ARG A 93 2.00 4.99 2.69
C ARG A 93 1.51 3.54 2.50
N GLY A 94 0.57 3.10 3.33
CA GLY A 94 -0.08 1.80 3.22
C GLY A 94 -0.79 1.64 1.86
N TRP A 95 -1.65 2.60 1.51
CA TRP A 95 -2.37 2.60 0.24
C TRP A 95 -1.44 2.65 -0.98
N LYS A 96 -0.37 3.47 -0.95
CA LYS A 96 0.63 3.50 -2.04
C LYS A 96 1.35 2.16 -2.20
N SER A 97 1.69 1.52 -1.09
CA SER A 97 2.33 0.19 -1.11
C SER A 97 1.40 -0.87 -1.69
N LEU A 98 0.10 -0.79 -1.39
CA LEU A 98 -0.92 -1.65 -1.99
C LEU A 98 -1.06 -1.38 -3.49
N GLY A 99 -1.10 -0.13 -3.93
CA GLY A 99 -1.13 0.24 -5.34
C GLY A 99 0.04 -0.35 -6.12
N LYS A 100 1.26 -0.28 -5.57
CA LYS A 100 2.45 -0.92 -6.17
C LYS A 100 2.27 -2.43 -6.34
N TYR A 101 1.81 -3.11 -5.28
CA TYR A 101 1.57 -4.55 -5.30
C TYR A 101 0.52 -4.96 -6.35
N ILE A 102 -0.60 -4.23 -6.44
CA ILE A 102 -1.63 -4.49 -7.45
C ILE A 102 -1.06 -4.28 -8.86
N GLY A 103 -0.31 -3.20 -9.08
CA GLY A 103 0.29 -2.90 -10.39
C GLY A 103 1.35 -3.91 -10.83
N GLU A 104 2.13 -4.47 -9.90
CA GLU A 104 3.03 -5.60 -10.19
C GLU A 104 2.24 -6.85 -10.55
N THR A 105 1.20 -7.16 -9.77
CA THR A 105 0.41 -8.37 -9.99
C THR A 105 -0.39 -8.32 -11.29
N ALA A 106 -1.01 -7.18 -11.60
CA ALA A 106 -1.76 -6.95 -12.83
C ALA A 106 -0.88 -7.13 -14.09
N ARG A 107 0.39 -6.69 -14.04
CA ARG A 107 1.35 -6.87 -15.15
C ARG A 107 1.83 -8.30 -15.29
N SER A 108 1.91 -9.05 -14.20
CA SER A 108 2.32 -10.46 -14.21
C SER A 108 1.21 -11.42 -14.60
N GLN A 109 -0.05 -10.96 -14.61
CA GLN A 109 -1.19 -11.83 -14.89
C GLN A 109 -1.32 -12.17 -16.38
N LYS A 110 -1.53 -13.45 -16.66
CA LYS A 110 -1.70 -13.97 -18.03
C LYS A 110 -3.14 -13.84 -18.51
N GLU A 111 -4.10 -13.87 -17.59
CA GLU A 111 -5.52 -13.76 -17.90
C GLU A 111 -5.92 -12.29 -18.01
N GLU A 112 -6.30 -11.86 -19.21
CA GLU A 112 -6.61 -10.45 -19.48
C GLU A 112 -7.81 -9.95 -18.67
N ASP A 113 -8.82 -10.80 -18.40
CA ASP A 113 -9.97 -10.44 -17.56
C ASP A 113 -9.55 -10.14 -16.11
N ILE A 114 -8.69 -10.98 -15.52
CA ILE A 114 -8.13 -10.74 -14.18
C ILE A 114 -7.24 -9.50 -14.19
N SER A 115 -6.39 -9.34 -15.21
CA SER A 115 -5.52 -8.16 -15.34
C SER A 115 -6.36 -6.87 -15.45
N ALA A 116 -7.40 -6.86 -16.27
CA ALA A 116 -8.33 -5.76 -16.42
C ALA A 116 -9.03 -5.42 -15.10
N PHE A 117 -9.49 -6.45 -14.36
CA PHE A 117 -10.06 -6.29 -13.02
C PHE A 117 -9.08 -5.65 -12.03
N LEU A 118 -7.84 -6.13 -11.99
CA LEU A 118 -6.82 -5.54 -11.14
C LEU A 118 -6.47 -4.09 -11.55
N ARG A 119 -6.58 -3.72 -12.84
CA ARG A 119 -6.43 -2.32 -13.29
C ARG A 119 -7.56 -1.42 -12.74
N LEU A 120 -8.80 -1.90 -12.71
CA LEU A 120 -9.93 -1.18 -12.08
C LEU A 120 -9.69 -0.98 -10.57
N VAL A 121 -9.26 -2.04 -9.88
CA VAL A 121 -8.96 -1.97 -8.44
C VAL A 121 -7.80 -1.02 -8.18
N LEU A 122 -6.73 -1.09 -8.99
CA LEU A 122 -5.59 -0.19 -8.91
C LEU A 122 -5.99 1.26 -9.10
N PHE A 123 -6.84 1.56 -10.07
CA PHE A 123 -7.34 2.92 -10.30
C PHE A 123 -8.05 3.46 -9.05
N ASN A 124 -8.94 2.68 -8.44
CA ASN A 124 -9.67 3.11 -7.25
C ASN A 124 -8.76 3.28 -6.03
N VAL A 125 -7.79 2.38 -5.85
CA VAL A 125 -6.74 2.51 -4.81
C VAL A 125 -5.91 3.78 -5.02
N LYS A 126 -5.52 4.07 -6.28
CA LYS A 126 -4.77 5.27 -6.63
C LYS A 126 -5.58 6.54 -6.36
N PHE A 127 -6.81 6.58 -6.85
CA PHE A 127 -7.72 7.68 -6.62
C PHE A 127 -7.90 7.98 -5.13
N HIS A 128 -8.06 6.93 -4.32
CA HIS A 128 -8.23 7.08 -2.87
C HIS A 128 -6.99 7.69 -2.18
N TYR A 129 -5.78 7.21 -2.45
CA TYR A 129 -4.60 7.81 -1.80
C TYR A 129 -4.35 9.24 -2.29
N LEU A 130 -4.64 9.57 -3.55
CA LEU A 130 -4.51 10.94 -4.07
C LEU A 130 -5.51 11.89 -3.40
N TYR A 131 -6.72 11.42 -3.13
CA TYR A 131 -7.70 12.16 -2.34
C TYR A 131 -7.18 12.43 -0.91
N LEU A 132 -6.57 11.43 -0.26
CA LEU A 132 -5.97 11.62 1.07
C LEU A 132 -4.79 12.60 1.04
N GLU A 133 -3.92 12.51 0.03
CA GLU A 133 -2.77 13.41 -0.13
C GLU A 133 -3.18 14.85 -0.41
N SER A 134 -4.10 15.06 -1.36
CA SER A 134 -4.65 16.39 -1.64
C SER A 134 -5.33 16.99 -0.40
N SER A 135 -6.11 16.20 0.34
CA SER A 135 -6.72 16.63 1.60
C SER A 135 -5.67 17.02 2.65
N LEU A 136 -4.57 16.28 2.75
CA LEU A 136 -3.47 16.59 3.66
C LEU A 136 -2.75 17.89 3.25
N ILE A 137 -2.46 18.05 1.97
CA ILE A 137 -1.81 19.25 1.42
C ILE A 137 -2.70 20.48 1.63
N ILE A 138 -4.01 20.39 1.39
CA ILE A 138 -4.95 21.51 1.64
C ILE A 138 -4.94 21.89 3.13
N LYS A 139 -4.92 20.91 4.03
CA LYS A 139 -4.84 21.15 5.49
C LYS A 139 -3.50 21.78 5.90
N GLN A 140 -2.41 21.43 5.22
CA GLN A 140 -1.06 21.94 5.47
C GLN A 140 -0.76 23.29 4.78
N GLY A 141 -1.49 23.60 3.71
CA GLY A 141 -1.33 24.73 2.78
C GLY A 141 -1.54 26.13 3.35
N ARG A 142 -1.42 26.30 4.67
CA ARG A 142 -1.22 27.59 5.34
C ARG A 142 0.27 27.99 5.46
N ARG A 143 1.20 27.23 4.89
CA ARG A 143 2.65 27.52 4.89
C ARG A 143 3.18 27.43 3.46
N ASN A 144 3.96 28.43 3.03
CA ASN A 144 4.49 28.62 1.67
C ASN A 144 5.25 27.42 1.08
N GLU A 145 4.54 26.41 0.59
CA GLU A 145 5.13 25.26 -0.11
C GLU A 145 5.20 25.48 -1.63
N ASN A 146 6.14 24.78 -2.28
CA ASN A 146 6.42 24.84 -3.71
C ASN A 146 5.21 24.37 -4.54
N LYS A 147 4.32 25.31 -4.90
CA LYS A 147 3.06 25.05 -5.61
C LYS A 147 3.27 24.39 -6.98
N GLU A 148 4.35 24.71 -7.68
CA GLU A 148 4.65 24.15 -9.00
C GLU A 148 5.02 22.67 -8.92
N GLY A 149 5.82 22.28 -7.91
CA GLY A 149 6.16 20.88 -7.66
C GLY A 149 4.92 20.03 -7.32
N ILE A 150 4.02 20.57 -6.51
CA ILE A 150 2.75 19.92 -6.15
C ILE A 150 1.87 19.74 -7.40
N LEU A 151 1.73 20.78 -8.23
CA LEU A 151 0.95 20.71 -9.46
C LEU A 151 1.49 19.66 -10.42
N THR A 152 2.82 19.66 -10.63
CA THR A 152 3.50 18.70 -11.51
C THR A 152 3.29 17.26 -11.03
N TYR A 153 3.38 17.03 -9.73
CA TYR A 153 3.10 15.73 -9.12
C TYR A 153 1.68 15.24 -9.44
N PHE A 154 0.65 16.05 -9.18
CA PHE A 154 -0.74 15.64 -9.42
C PHE A 154 -1.08 15.49 -10.91
N LEU A 155 -0.47 16.28 -11.79
CA LEU A 155 -0.61 16.10 -13.25
C LEU A 155 -0.05 14.74 -13.70
N SER A 156 1.10 14.33 -13.17
CA SER A 156 1.67 13.01 -13.46
C SER A 156 0.75 11.89 -12.98
N GLU A 157 0.24 11.98 -11.75
CA GLU A 157 -0.66 10.97 -11.18
C GLU A 157 -2.01 10.90 -11.91
N TYR A 158 -2.51 12.03 -12.40
CA TYR A 158 -3.72 12.08 -13.22
C TYR A 158 -3.52 11.37 -14.57
N ASN A 159 -2.39 11.62 -15.24
CA ASN A 159 -2.06 10.92 -16.49
C ASN A 159 -1.95 9.40 -16.28
N ASP A 160 -1.35 8.98 -15.17
CA ASP A 160 -1.30 7.57 -14.77
C ASP A 160 -2.70 6.96 -14.59
N LEU A 161 -3.61 7.66 -13.90
CA LEU A 161 -4.99 7.24 -13.74
C LEU A 161 -5.72 7.13 -15.08
N TYR A 162 -5.53 8.11 -15.96
CA TYR A 162 -6.11 8.11 -17.30
C TYR A 162 -5.64 6.92 -18.14
N ASN A 163 -4.34 6.60 -18.07
CA ASN A 163 -3.79 5.44 -18.74
C ASN A 163 -4.38 4.13 -18.21
N LEU A 164 -4.55 4.00 -16.89
CA LEU A 164 -5.21 2.82 -16.28
C LEU A 164 -6.66 2.67 -16.75
N PHE A 165 -7.40 3.78 -16.81
CA PHE A 165 -8.77 3.80 -17.31
C PHE A 165 -8.84 3.27 -18.75
N ILE A 166 -8.04 3.82 -19.68
CA ILE A 166 -8.00 3.37 -21.07
C ILE A 166 -7.63 1.88 -21.17
N GLN A 167 -6.60 1.46 -20.44
CA GLN A 167 -6.09 0.10 -20.51
C GLN A 167 -7.02 -0.94 -19.88
N SER A 168 -7.92 -0.54 -18.98
CA SER A 168 -8.85 -1.47 -18.34
C SER A 168 -9.91 -2.02 -19.31
N LYS A 169 -10.24 -1.27 -20.37
CA LYS A 169 -11.30 -1.58 -21.35
C LYS A 169 -12.68 -1.91 -20.72
N MET A 170 -12.90 -1.58 -19.46
CA MET A 170 -14.14 -1.90 -18.76
C MET A 170 -15.26 -0.92 -19.11
N LYS A 171 -16.47 -1.44 -19.37
CA LYS A 171 -17.64 -0.62 -19.72
C LYS A 171 -18.14 0.26 -18.56
N ASN A 172 -18.02 -0.21 -17.32
CA ASN A 172 -18.54 0.48 -16.12
C ASN A 172 -17.40 0.92 -15.19
N PHE A 173 -16.44 1.67 -15.72
CA PHE A 173 -15.33 2.16 -14.93
C PHE A 173 -15.73 3.43 -14.18
N HIS A 174 -15.88 3.34 -12.86
CA HIS A 174 -16.30 4.44 -12.01
C HIS A 174 -15.45 4.49 -10.74
N VAL A 175 -15.41 5.68 -10.13
CA VAL A 175 -14.80 5.88 -8.82
C VAL A 175 -15.71 5.26 -7.76
N LEU A 176 -15.14 4.37 -6.97
CA LEU A 176 -15.80 3.63 -5.91
C LEU A 176 -15.36 4.16 -4.55
N ARG A 177 -16.27 4.14 -3.57
CA ARG A 177 -15.84 4.27 -2.18
C ARG A 177 -15.10 2.99 -1.78
N PRO A 178 -14.20 3.05 -0.78
CA PRO A 178 -13.47 1.87 -0.33
C PRO A 178 -14.36 0.67 0.04
N ASP A 179 -15.54 0.92 0.63
CA ASP A 179 -16.50 -0.15 0.95
C ASP A 179 -17.09 -0.78 -0.32
N ASP A 180 -17.54 0.02 -1.29
CA ASP A 180 -18.08 -0.47 -2.56
C ASP A 180 -16.99 -1.24 -3.37
N LEU A 181 -15.72 -0.82 -3.23
CA LEU A 181 -14.58 -1.52 -3.82
C LEU A 181 -14.35 -2.90 -3.18
N LEU A 182 -14.53 -3.03 -1.86
CA LEU A 182 -14.45 -4.33 -1.18
C LEU A 182 -15.50 -5.29 -1.72
N ASP A 183 -16.73 -4.82 -1.91
CA ASP A 183 -17.83 -5.63 -2.39
C ASP A 183 -17.58 -6.14 -3.81
N ILE A 184 -17.13 -5.28 -4.72
CA ILE A 184 -16.78 -5.68 -6.10
C ILE A 184 -15.63 -6.69 -6.12
N VAL A 185 -14.60 -6.52 -5.28
CA VAL A 185 -13.51 -7.51 -5.16
C VAL A 185 -14.03 -8.85 -4.66
N LYS A 186 -14.93 -8.84 -3.67
CA LYS A 186 -15.55 -10.05 -3.12
C LYS A 186 -16.44 -10.76 -4.15
N GLU A 187 -17.22 -10.02 -4.92
CA GLU A 187 -18.02 -10.57 -6.02
C GLU A 187 -17.14 -11.24 -7.09
N LYS A 188 -16.01 -10.60 -7.44
CA LYS A 188 -15.06 -11.19 -8.37
C LYS A 188 -14.46 -12.49 -7.83
N ILE A 189 -14.06 -12.53 -6.56
CA ILE A 189 -13.56 -13.74 -5.88
C ILE A 189 -14.58 -14.89 -5.92
N ASN A 190 -15.88 -14.59 -5.77
CA ASN A 190 -16.95 -15.59 -5.74
C ASN A 190 -17.37 -16.10 -7.13
N SER A 191 -17.08 -15.34 -8.18
CA SER A 191 -17.38 -15.70 -9.57
C SER A 191 -16.23 -16.43 -10.28
N MET A 192 -15.10 -16.60 -9.58
CA MET A 192 -13.92 -17.35 -10.01
C MET A 192 -13.86 -18.73 -9.34
#